data_AF-A0A813AEC2-F1
#
_entry.id   AF-A0A813AEC2-F1
#
_cell.length_a   1.000
_cell.length_b   1.000
_cell.length_c   1.000
_cell.angle_alpha   90.00
_cell.angle_beta   90.00
_cell.angle_gamma   90.00
#
_symmetry.space_group_name_H-M   'P 1'
#
loop_
_entity.id
_entity.type
_entity.pdbx_description
1 polymer ?
#
loop_
_entity_poly.entity_id
_entity_poly.type
_entity_poly.pdbx_seq_one_letter_code
_entity_poly.pdbx_strand_id
1 'polypeptide(L)'
;MPNLLQGPSCPGELRRVPGQLVLAILVSLGTYAGLAATCWLVAYLWFVADQARWALAMKWLLPIFVAVPLGLLVSMRAAPQIQGKFEISIPRKWKQVPHCRLHWVAAPEDVLPKGCNSNLGQETSRQRLEYYFALIILVTFSAGLMGLMLTLAGRGVRAISRCFSESSGPSRSANVAMYDPLTSAEEASQQKGSLLATIYVFSFHALCAALSVWAMATEHLTLQSGLCWELWLGWFTAMLAMALIQGIYFAARLPSNVQVPNMGVCIVTSVLPILSEPLDTFKDWLFVGLALSTRTLPGALMALVGVGILGISGAYMLQFHSEELEAGLLPVRAANLRAWLGRPEESFLSKQTSPAKLAIALTEDLPQAALQTFFLFLYGGSNTQSAFIGIAVLKILVCFTLRATLMEREGRFGDAYEAQLLFYRLKWQVGSMLLGPTHPETLITQGNLASSLSDLGRHAE
;
A
#
# COMPACT_ATOMS: atom_id res chain seq x y z
N MET A 1 -32.05 -39.27 -36.42
CA MET A 1 -31.00 -39.61 -37.40
C MET A 1 -31.62 -39.53 -38.79
N PRO A 2 -30.89 -39.14 -39.84
CA PRO A 2 -29.67 -38.35 -39.89
C PRO A 2 -29.79 -37.24 -40.99
N ASN A 3 -29.07 -36.13 -40.90
CA ASN A 3 -27.80 -35.90 -41.60
C ASN A 3 -27.93 -34.97 -42.83
N LEU A 4 -26.77 -34.39 -43.15
CA LEU A 4 -26.25 -34.21 -44.50
C LEU A 4 -26.79 -33.02 -45.32
N LEU A 5 -25.89 -32.04 -45.43
CA LEU A 5 -25.49 -31.36 -46.67
C LEU A 5 -26.37 -30.17 -47.07
N GLN A 6 -25.91 -28.94 -46.85
CA GLN A 6 -24.93 -28.20 -47.68
C GLN A 6 -25.50 -27.85 -49.07
N GLY A 7 -25.38 -26.62 -49.60
CA GLY A 7 -24.52 -25.49 -49.23
C GLY A 7 -25.07 -24.17 -49.83
N PRO A 8 -24.27 -23.19 -50.28
CA PRO A 8 -22.87 -23.29 -50.69
C PRO A 8 -21.89 -22.51 -49.82
N SER A 9 -20.66 -23.00 -49.82
CA SER A 9 -19.45 -22.36 -49.32
C SER A 9 -18.98 -21.28 -50.29
N CYS A 10 -18.53 -20.15 -49.76
CA CYS A 10 -17.46 -19.39 -50.38
C CYS A 10 -16.49 -18.83 -49.33
N PRO A 11 -15.21 -18.68 -49.70
CA PRO A 11 -14.05 -18.73 -48.80
C PRO A 11 -13.58 -17.32 -48.42
N GLY A 12 -12.84 -17.24 -47.31
CA GLY A 12 -12.07 -16.04 -46.99
C GLY A 12 -12.31 -15.55 -45.58
N GLU A 13 -11.26 -15.65 -44.78
CA GLU A 13 -11.11 -15.12 -43.44
C GLU A 13 -11.63 -13.68 -43.29
N LEU A 14 -12.75 -13.49 -42.58
CA LEU A 14 -13.00 -12.23 -41.86
C LEU A 14 -13.98 -12.45 -40.71
N ARG A 15 -13.61 -13.37 -39.81
CA ARG A 15 -14.31 -13.59 -38.55
C ARG A 15 -13.34 -13.35 -37.39
N ARG A 16 -13.09 -12.09 -37.04
CA ARG A 16 -12.59 -11.71 -35.71
C ARG A 16 -13.16 -10.35 -35.26
N VAL A 17 -14.10 -10.48 -34.32
CA VAL A 17 -14.30 -9.68 -33.10
C VAL A 17 -14.62 -8.17 -33.24
N PRO A 18 -15.91 -7.82 -33.09
CA PRO A 18 -16.28 -6.55 -32.47
C PRO A 18 -17.04 -6.70 -31.14
N GLY A 19 -17.70 -7.84 -30.86
CA GLY A 19 -18.59 -7.98 -29.69
C GLY A 19 -17.89 -8.07 -28.33
N GLN A 20 -16.80 -8.85 -28.22
CA GLN A 20 -16.04 -9.00 -26.97
C GLN A 20 -15.10 -7.81 -26.69
N LEU A 21 -14.61 -7.16 -27.75
CA LEU A 21 -13.78 -5.96 -27.63
C LEU A 21 -14.60 -4.77 -27.08
N VAL A 22 -15.85 -4.61 -27.53
CA VAL A 22 -16.75 -3.56 -27.02
C VAL A 22 -17.17 -3.82 -25.58
N LEU A 23 -17.40 -5.08 -25.18
CA LEU A 23 -17.70 -5.42 -23.79
C LEU A 23 -16.50 -5.23 -22.85
N ALA A 24 -15.28 -5.55 -23.30
CA ALA A 24 -14.04 -5.24 -22.57
C ALA A 24 -13.78 -3.74 -22.47
N ILE A 25 -14.12 -2.96 -23.51
CA ILE A 25 -14.07 -1.49 -23.49
C ILE A 25 -15.08 -0.93 -22.48
N LEU A 26 -16.29 -1.48 -22.39
CA LEU A 26 -17.32 -1.03 -21.45
C LEU A 26 -17.02 -1.40 -19.98
N VAL A 27 -16.38 -2.54 -19.73
CA VAL A 27 -15.90 -2.92 -18.38
C VAL A 27 -14.64 -2.12 -17.99
N SER A 28 -13.77 -1.78 -18.95
CA SER A 28 -12.67 -0.83 -18.76
C SER A 28 -13.19 0.59 -18.50
N LEU A 29 -14.31 0.99 -19.11
CA LEU A 29 -15.00 2.25 -18.81
C LEU A 29 -15.62 2.28 -17.39
N GLY A 30 -15.94 1.11 -16.81
CA GLY A 30 -16.45 0.96 -15.44
C GLY A 30 -15.38 1.09 -14.35
N THR A 31 -14.16 0.56 -14.56
CA THR A 31 -12.98 0.89 -13.74
C THR A 31 -12.57 2.36 -13.91
N TYR A 32 -12.82 2.95 -15.07
CA TYR A 32 -12.73 4.40 -15.30
C TYR A 32 -13.81 5.21 -14.55
N ALA A 33 -14.99 4.66 -14.25
CA ALA A 33 -15.99 5.34 -13.41
C ALA A 33 -15.60 5.35 -11.91
N GLY A 34 -14.89 4.31 -11.44
CA GLY A 34 -14.28 4.27 -10.10
C GLY A 34 -13.07 5.20 -9.96
N LEU A 35 -12.26 5.31 -11.02
CA LEU A 35 -11.22 6.34 -11.17
C LEU A 35 -11.84 7.75 -11.32
N ALA A 36 -13.04 7.87 -11.93
CA ALA A 36 -13.75 9.13 -12.11
C ALA A 36 -14.44 9.64 -10.83
N ALA A 37 -14.94 8.77 -9.95
CA ALA A 37 -15.49 9.17 -8.65
C ALA A 37 -14.38 9.56 -7.64
N THR A 38 -13.19 8.97 -7.74
CA THR A 38 -11.99 9.42 -7.02
C THR A 38 -11.41 10.70 -7.64
N CYS A 39 -11.50 10.89 -8.96
CA CYS A 39 -11.32 12.20 -9.59
C CYS A 39 -12.37 13.23 -9.15
N TRP A 40 -13.60 12.85 -8.77
CA TRP A 40 -14.60 13.80 -8.24
C TRP A 40 -14.26 14.28 -6.81
N LEU A 41 -13.74 13.40 -5.93
CA LEU A 41 -13.38 13.77 -4.56
C LEU A 41 -12.01 14.50 -4.46
N VAL A 42 -11.03 14.14 -5.31
CA VAL A 42 -9.76 14.88 -5.42
C VAL A 42 -9.95 16.23 -6.11
N ALA A 43 -10.87 16.34 -7.08
CA ALA A 43 -11.29 17.61 -7.67
C ALA A 43 -12.03 18.53 -6.67
N TYR A 44 -12.65 17.99 -5.63
CA TYR A 44 -13.30 18.78 -4.58
C TYR A 44 -12.32 19.30 -3.52
N LEU A 45 -11.31 18.51 -3.13
CA LEU A 45 -10.48 18.81 -1.95
C LEU A 45 -9.20 19.62 -2.22
N TRP A 46 -8.98 20.07 -3.45
CA TRP A 46 -7.73 20.73 -3.84
C TRP A 46 -7.92 22.04 -4.62
N PHE A 47 -9.15 22.35 -5.04
CA PHE A 47 -9.42 23.25 -6.16
C PHE A 47 -10.13 24.56 -5.80
N VAL A 48 -9.84 25.12 -4.62
CA VAL A 48 -10.02 26.55 -4.39
C VAL A 48 -8.65 27.23 -4.35
N ALA A 49 -8.05 27.39 -5.53
CA ALA A 49 -7.13 28.48 -5.89
C ALA A 49 -6.79 28.42 -7.40
N ASP A 50 -7.56 29.18 -8.18
CA ASP A 50 -7.36 29.52 -9.61
C ASP A 50 -7.73 28.47 -10.67
N GLN A 51 -8.97 28.55 -11.18
CA GLN A 51 -9.61 27.55 -12.03
C GLN A 51 -9.11 27.45 -13.49
N ALA A 52 -8.48 28.48 -14.04
CA ALA A 52 -8.26 28.56 -15.48
C ALA A 52 -7.03 27.80 -16.00
N ARG A 53 -5.97 27.70 -15.18
CA ARG A 53 -4.65 27.19 -15.63
C ARG A 53 -4.48 25.67 -15.51
N TRP A 54 -5.15 25.05 -14.53
CA TRP A 54 -5.03 23.61 -14.26
C TRP A 54 -5.90 22.72 -15.16
N ALA A 55 -7.07 23.21 -15.60
CA ALA A 55 -7.88 22.49 -16.58
C ALA A 55 -7.12 22.24 -17.90
N LEU A 56 -6.24 23.18 -18.27
CA LEU A 56 -5.36 23.05 -19.43
C LEU A 56 -4.26 22.00 -19.21
N ALA A 57 -3.60 22.00 -18.04
CA ALA A 57 -2.52 21.07 -17.71
C ALA A 57 -3.01 19.60 -17.62
N MET A 58 -4.17 19.37 -17.00
CA MET A 58 -4.75 18.02 -16.88
C MET A 58 -5.23 17.45 -18.20
N LYS A 59 -5.66 18.30 -19.15
CA LYS A 59 -6.02 17.88 -20.52
C LYS A 59 -4.85 17.24 -21.27
N TRP A 60 -3.61 17.65 -20.95
CA TRP A 60 -2.38 17.12 -21.56
C TRP A 60 -1.71 16.02 -20.73
N LEU A 61 -1.77 16.07 -19.39
CA LEU A 61 -1.11 15.10 -18.51
C LEU A 61 -1.89 13.79 -18.34
N LEU A 62 -3.22 13.83 -18.30
CA LEU A 62 -4.06 12.65 -18.11
C LEU A 62 -3.86 11.60 -19.23
N PRO A 63 -3.80 11.98 -20.53
CA PRO A 63 -3.46 11.05 -21.60
C PRO A 63 -2.04 10.51 -21.50
N ILE A 64 -1.05 11.28 -21.00
CA ILE A 64 0.34 10.80 -20.90
C ILE A 64 0.47 9.76 -19.79
N PHE A 65 -0.14 9.98 -18.62
CA PHE A 65 -0.02 9.06 -17.49
C PHE A 65 -0.94 7.83 -17.58
N VAL A 66 -2.04 7.94 -18.31
CA VAL A 66 -2.86 6.79 -18.67
C VAL A 66 -2.24 6.06 -19.87
N ALA A 67 -1.84 6.75 -20.94
CA ALA A 67 -1.37 6.11 -22.17
C ALA A 67 0.12 5.73 -22.19
N VAL A 68 0.98 6.18 -21.26
CA VAL A 68 2.38 5.70 -21.22
C VAL A 68 2.48 4.33 -20.55
N PRO A 69 1.87 4.06 -19.38
CA PRO A 69 1.80 2.71 -18.84
C PRO A 69 0.95 1.80 -19.74
N LEU A 70 -0.20 2.28 -20.23
CA LEU A 70 -1.07 1.50 -21.12
C LEU A 70 -0.46 1.33 -22.53
N GLY A 71 0.31 2.29 -23.01
CA GLY A 71 1.01 2.24 -24.30
C GLY A 71 2.28 1.38 -24.24
N LEU A 72 2.98 1.30 -23.11
CA LEU A 72 3.99 0.26 -22.87
C LEU A 72 3.34 -1.12 -22.76
N LEU A 73 2.20 -1.24 -22.08
CA LEU A 73 1.44 -2.50 -21.96
C LEU A 73 0.83 -2.97 -23.30
N VAL A 74 0.40 -2.05 -24.17
CA VAL A 74 -0.22 -2.36 -25.47
C VAL A 74 0.81 -2.42 -26.62
N SER A 75 1.94 -1.71 -26.53
CA SER A 75 3.02 -1.79 -27.54
C SER A 75 3.97 -2.96 -27.33
N MET A 76 3.95 -3.64 -26.17
CA MET A 76 4.54 -4.97 -26.03
C MET A 76 3.66 -6.06 -26.66
N ARG A 77 3.19 -5.84 -27.90
CA ARG A 77 2.87 -6.96 -28.79
C ARG A 77 4.19 -7.54 -29.26
N ALA A 78 4.51 -8.73 -28.74
CA ALA A 78 5.48 -9.68 -29.25
C ALA A 78 6.62 -9.04 -30.07
N ALA A 79 7.59 -8.43 -29.38
CA ALA A 79 8.90 -8.29 -29.99
C ALA A 79 9.38 -9.71 -30.36
N PRO A 80 9.95 -9.93 -31.57
CA PRO A 80 10.46 -11.24 -31.94
C PRO A 80 11.44 -11.69 -30.85
N GLN A 81 11.34 -12.95 -30.42
CA GLN A 81 12.21 -13.54 -29.40
C GLN A 81 13.67 -13.13 -29.67
N ILE A 82 14.19 -12.18 -28.90
CA ILE A 82 15.63 -11.92 -28.88
C ILE A 82 16.21 -13.06 -28.05
N GLN A 83 16.51 -14.18 -28.70
CA GLN A 83 17.33 -15.24 -28.14
C GLN A 83 18.78 -14.75 -28.02
N GLY A 84 19.03 -13.86 -27.07
CA GLY A 84 20.36 -13.40 -26.71
C GLY A 84 20.88 -14.20 -25.53
N LYS A 85 21.90 -15.04 -25.75
CA LYS A 85 22.65 -15.69 -24.67
C LYS A 85 23.68 -14.69 -24.15
N PHE A 86 23.39 -14.02 -23.04
CA PHE A 86 24.35 -13.13 -22.38
C PHE A 86 25.27 -13.95 -21.46
N GLU A 87 26.52 -14.17 -21.88
CA GLU A 87 27.56 -14.68 -20.99
C GLU A 87 28.25 -13.51 -20.28
N ILE A 88 27.95 -13.32 -19.00
CA ILE A 88 28.69 -12.39 -18.14
C ILE A 88 29.95 -13.13 -17.66
N SER A 89 31.12 -12.74 -18.15
CA SER A 89 32.39 -13.30 -17.68
C SER A 89 32.75 -12.69 -16.33
N ILE A 90 32.65 -13.48 -15.26
CA ILE A 90 33.02 -13.07 -13.90
C ILE A 90 34.49 -13.51 -13.64
N PRO A 91 35.31 -12.72 -12.92
CA PRO A 91 36.72 -13.04 -12.65
C PRO A 91 36.90 -14.44 -12.05
N ARG A 92 37.97 -15.16 -12.47
CA ARG A 92 38.28 -16.57 -12.15
C ARG A 92 38.22 -16.98 -10.66
N LYS A 93 38.22 -16.03 -9.72
CA LYS A 93 38.12 -16.28 -8.28
C LYS A 93 36.69 -16.60 -7.79
N TRP A 94 35.67 -16.40 -8.63
CA TRP A 94 34.26 -16.58 -8.30
C TRP A 94 33.68 -17.85 -8.94
N LYS A 95 34.42 -18.97 -8.92
CA LYS A 95 34.05 -20.22 -9.63
C LYS A 95 32.91 -21.04 -9.00
N GLN A 96 32.30 -20.57 -7.91
CA GLN A 96 31.10 -21.18 -7.31
C GLN A 96 29.85 -20.28 -7.45
N VAL A 97 29.72 -19.56 -8.58
CA VAL A 97 28.55 -18.72 -8.80
C VAL A 97 27.36 -19.57 -9.27
N PRO A 98 26.19 -19.51 -8.61
CA PRO A 98 24.98 -20.15 -9.11
C PRO A 98 24.68 -19.63 -10.52
N HIS A 99 24.48 -20.54 -11.46
CA HIS A 99 24.13 -20.18 -12.84
C HIS A 99 22.79 -19.44 -12.84
N CYS A 100 22.81 -18.11 -13.00
CA CYS A 100 21.59 -17.32 -13.18
C CYS A 100 21.07 -17.55 -14.60
N ARG A 101 19.99 -18.34 -14.74
CA ARG A 101 19.27 -18.46 -16.02
C ARG A 101 18.18 -17.41 -16.06
N LEU A 102 18.36 -16.40 -16.89
CA LEU A 102 17.31 -15.43 -17.21
C LEU A 102 16.36 -16.08 -18.23
N HIS A 103 15.12 -16.33 -17.81
CA HIS A 103 14.05 -16.79 -18.69
C HIS A 103 13.11 -15.63 -18.99
N TRP A 104 12.87 -15.36 -20.27
CA TRP A 104 11.89 -14.36 -20.69
C TRP A 104 10.48 -14.93 -20.55
N VAL A 105 9.65 -14.26 -19.76
CA VAL A 105 8.24 -14.64 -19.59
C VAL A 105 7.41 -13.83 -20.58
N ALA A 106 6.65 -14.52 -21.43
CA ALA A 106 5.74 -13.87 -22.37
C ALA A 106 4.56 -13.21 -21.62
N ALA A 107 4.01 -12.14 -22.20
CA ALA A 107 2.77 -11.57 -21.70
C ALA A 107 1.65 -12.64 -21.74
N PRO A 108 0.81 -12.73 -20.69
CA PRO A 108 -0.29 -13.69 -20.69
C PRO A 108 -1.28 -13.43 -21.84
N GLU A 109 -1.77 -14.50 -22.47
CA GLU A 109 -2.68 -14.39 -23.62
C GLU A 109 -4.07 -13.85 -23.22
N ASP A 110 -4.56 -14.25 -22.05
CA ASP A 110 -5.83 -13.80 -21.49
C ASP A 110 -5.64 -12.72 -20.43
N VAL A 111 -6.44 -11.66 -20.49
CA VAL A 111 -6.48 -10.59 -19.50
C VAL A 111 -7.71 -10.76 -18.62
N LEU A 112 -7.50 -10.76 -17.30
CA LEU A 112 -8.54 -10.85 -16.27
C LEU A 112 -9.38 -12.15 -16.37
N PRO A 113 -8.75 -13.33 -16.22
CA PRO A 113 -9.47 -14.60 -16.31
C PRO A 113 -10.38 -14.81 -15.09
N LYS A 114 -11.61 -15.25 -15.34
CA LYS A 114 -12.51 -15.72 -14.28
C LYS A 114 -11.89 -16.88 -13.51
N GLY A 115 -12.09 -16.92 -12.19
CA GLY A 115 -11.52 -17.94 -11.30
C GLY A 115 -10.08 -17.66 -10.85
N CYS A 116 -9.47 -16.54 -11.27
CA CYS A 116 -8.11 -16.14 -10.84
C CYS A 116 -7.05 -17.21 -10.99
N ASN A 117 -6.94 -17.80 -12.18
CA ASN A 117 -5.98 -18.86 -12.50
C ASN A 117 -6.31 -20.24 -11.91
N SER A 118 -7.41 -20.40 -11.16
CA SER A 118 -7.83 -21.71 -10.60
C SER A 118 -8.01 -22.79 -11.67
N ASN A 119 -8.45 -22.38 -12.86
CA ASN A 119 -8.74 -23.27 -13.99
C ASN A 119 -7.57 -23.38 -14.98
N LEU A 120 -6.47 -22.67 -14.73
CA LEU A 120 -5.30 -22.69 -15.61
C LEU A 120 -4.36 -23.83 -15.22
N GLY A 121 -3.66 -24.39 -16.21
CA GLY A 121 -2.59 -25.36 -15.95
C GLY A 121 -1.52 -24.77 -15.03
N GLN A 122 -0.89 -25.61 -14.22
CA GLN A 122 0.09 -25.19 -13.20
C GLN A 122 1.23 -24.33 -13.80
N GLU A 123 1.70 -24.70 -14.99
CA GLU A 123 2.73 -23.96 -15.72
C GLU A 123 2.25 -22.55 -16.13
N THR A 124 1.06 -22.43 -16.70
CA THR A 124 0.48 -21.14 -17.07
C THR A 124 0.22 -20.25 -15.86
N SER A 125 -0.27 -20.83 -14.75
CA SER A 125 -0.47 -20.10 -13.49
C SER A 125 0.85 -19.57 -12.92
N ARG A 126 1.91 -20.39 -12.98
CA ARG A 126 3.26 -19.98 -12.58
C ARG A 126 3.82 -18.87 -13.46
N GLN A 127 3.73 -18.98 -14.78
CA GLN A 127 4.20 -17.94 -15.70
C GLN A 127 3.47 -16.61 -15.47
N ARG A 128 2.16 -16.65 -15.21
CA ARG A 128 1.37 -15.46 -14.88
C ARG A 128 1.82 -14.83 -13.56
N LEU A 129 2.02 -15.63 -12.50
CA LEU A 129 2.60 -15.17 -11.24
C LEU A 129 3.93 -14.45 -11.48
N GLU A 130 4.87 -15.11 -12.17
CA GLU A 130 6.20 -14.55 -12.45
C GLU A 130 6.11 -13.24 -13.24
N TYR A 131 5.24 -13.17 -14.26
CA TYR A 131 5.02 -11.97 -15.07
C TYR A 131 4.49 -10.80 -14.24
N TYR A 132 3.37 -10.98 -13.54
CA TYR A 132 2.73 -9.88 -12.81
C TYR A 132 3.52 -9.45 -11.59
N PHE A 133 4.17 -10.39 -10.90
CA PHE A 133 5.03 -10.07 -9.77
C PHE A 133 6.25 -9.25 -10.22
N ALA A 134 6.90 -9.65 -11.31
CA ALA A 134 7.99 -8.87 -11.90
C ALA A 134 7.53 -7.47 -12.32
N LEU A 135 6.33 -7.35 -12.89
CA LEU A 135 5.77 -6.06 -13.31
C LEU A 135 5.43 -5.17 -12.12
N ILE A 136 4.85 -5.71 -11.04
CA ILE A 136 4.60 -4.97 -9.79
C ILE A 136 5.91 -4.43 -9.22
N ILE A 137 6.97 -5.24 -9.18
CA ILE A 137 8.30 -4.80 -8.76
C ILE A 137 8.82 -3.68 -9.66
N LEU A 138 8.74 -3.86 -10.99
CA LEU A 138 9.24 -2.89 -11.97
C LEU A 138 8.52 -1.55 -11.86
N VAL A 139 7.19 -1.55 -11.76
CA VAL A 139 6.38 -0.33 -11.63
C VAL A 139 6.68 0.37 -10.31
N THR A 140 6.78 -0.38 -9.21
CA THR A 140 7.12 0.17 -7.90
C THR A 140 8.51 0.80 -7.90
N PHE A 141 9.51 0.11 -8.46
CA PHE A 141 10.86 0.64 -8.61
C PHE A 141 10.90 1.89 -9.48
N SER A 142 10.18 1.88 -10.61
CA SER A 142 10.10 3.02 -11.54
C SER A 142 9.45 4.24 -10.89
N ALA A 143 8.38 4.04 -10.12
CA ALA A 143 7.71 5.10 -9.36
C ALA A 143 8.63 5.67 -8.26
N GLY A 144 9.38 4.81 -7.57
CA GLY A 144 10.40 5.23 -6.60
C GLY A 144 11.51 6.06 -7.24
N LEU A 145 12.02 5.65 -8.41
CA LEU A 145 13.02 6.40 -9.17
C LEU A 145 12.47 7.76 -9.62
N MET A 146 11.23 7.80 -10.11
CA MET A 146 10.58 9.06 -10.49
C MET A 146 10.43 9.99 -9.29
N GLY A 147 10.04 9.47 -8.13
CA GLY A 147 9.99 10.24 -6.88
C GLY A 147 11.38 10.76 -6.45
N LEU A 148 12.43 9.96 -6.61
CA LEU A 148 13.80 10.41 -6.36
C LEU A 148 14.19 11.54 -7.32
N MET A 149 13.85 11.43 -8.61
CA MET A 149 14.09 12.49 -9.58
C MET A 149 13.34 13.78 -9.21
N LEU A 150 12.08 13.70 -8.77
CA LEU A 150 11.33 14.85 -8.24
C LEU A 150 12.01 15.48 -7.04
N THR A 151 12.56 14.66 -6.14
CA THR A 151 13.31 15.13 -4.96
C THR A 151 14.56 15.90 -5.38
N LEU A 152 15.37 15.32 -6.27
CA LEU A 152 16.62 15.91 -6.74
C LEU A 152 16.36 17.19 -7.54
N ALA A 153 15.40 17.18 -8.46
CA ALA A 153 15.01 18.35 -9.23
C ALA A 153 14.50 19.47 -8.32
N GLY A 154 13.60 19.14 -7.37
CA GLY A 154 13.05 20.11 -6.43
C GLY A 154 14.11 20.72 -5.50
N ARG A 155 15.12 19.95 -5.07
CA ARG A 155 16.26 20.46 -4.30
C ARG A 155 17.19 21.32 -5.16
N GLY A 156 17.48 20.89 -6.39
CA GLY A 156 18.33 21.62 -7.34
C GLY A 156 17.76 23.00 -7.70
N VAL A 157 16.48 23.08 -8.05
CA VAL A 157 15.80 24.36 -8.35
C VAL A 157 15.88 25.33 -7.17
N ARG A 158 15.66 24.85 -5.93
CA ARG A 158 15.74 25.68 -4.73
C ARG A 158 17.17 26.13 -4.42
N ALA A 159 18.17 25.27 -4.61
CA ALA A 159 19.58 25.64 -4.45
C ALA A 159 19.98 26.76 -5.42
N ILE A 160 19.62 26.61 -6.70
CA ILE A 160 19.85 27.63 -7.73
C ILE A 160 19.15 28.94 -7.36
N SER A 161 17.89 28.89 -6.94
CA SER A 161 17.13 30.07 -6.52
C SER A 161 17.77 30.82 -5.33
N ARG A 162 18.41 30.11 -4.39
CA ARG A 162 19.13 30.75 -3.27
C ARG A 162 20.38 31.49 -3.76
N CYS A 163 21.17 30.87 -4.65
CA CYS A 163 22.34 31.54 -5.24
C CYS A 163 21.97 32.83 -5.99
N PHE A 164 20.82 32.87 -6.67
CA PHE A 164 20.33 34.09 -7.34
C PHE A 164 19.70 35.11 -6.38
N SER A 165 19.16 34.67 -5.23
CA SER A 165 18.58 35.57 -4.23
C SER A 165 19.65 36.21 -3.33
N GLU A 166 20.84 35.64 -3.20
CA GLU A 166 21.95 36.28 -2.47
C GLU A 166 22.59 37.42 -3.27
N SER A 167 22.43 37.45 -4.60
CA SER A 167 22.94 38.52 -5.47
C SER A 167 21.98 39.70 -5.66
N SER A 168 20.74 39.57 -5.19
CA SER A 168 19.70 40.61 -5.26
C SER A 168 19.16 40.85 -3.85
N GLY A 169 19.28 42.09 -3.34
CA GLY A 169 18.85 42.45 -1.98
C GLY A 169 17.42 42.02 -1.62
N PRO A 170 17.03 42.08 -0.33
CA PRO A 170 15.93 41.28 0.22
C PRO A 170 14.60 41.59 -0.46
N SER A 171 14.22 40.75 -1.41
CA SER A 171 12.88 40.77 -2.01
C SER A 171 12.01 39.76 -1.25
N ARG A 172 10.93 40.27 -0.63
CA ARG A 172 9.87 39.44 -0.04
C ARG A 172 9.33 38.50 -1.11
N SER A 173 9.60 37.20 -0.97
CA SER A 173 9.10 36.21 -1.93
C SER A 173 7.60 35.99 -1.72
N ALA A 174 6.83 36.31 -2.76
CA ALA A 174 5.37 36.27 -2.79
C ALA A 174 4.81 34.87 -3.11
N ASN A 175 5.32 33.82 -2.46
CA ASN A 175 4.79 32.45 -2.60
C ASN A 175 4.41 31.84 -1.24
N VAL A 176 3.70 32.61 -0.42
CA VAL A 176 2.95 32.12 0.74
C VAL A 176 1.48 32.07 0.31
N ALA A 177 1.11 31.03 -0.42
CA ALA A 177 -0.28 30.81 -0.81
C ALA A 177 -0.55 29.31 -0.96
N MET A 178 -0.45 28.60 0.16
CA MET A 178 -1.21 27.37 0.41
C MET A 178 -1.37 27.13 1.92
N TYR A 179 -0.48 27.70 2.74
CA TYR A 179 -0.58 27.74 4.19
C TYR A 179 -0.62 29.21 4.67
N ASP A 180 -1.79 29.87 4.55
CA ASP A 180 -2.46 30.76 5.54
C ASP A 180 -3.60 31.57 4.90
N PRO A 181 -4.77 31.77 5.55
CA PRO A 181 -4.83 32.57 6.79
C PRO A 181 -5.62 31.90 7.93
N LEU A 182 -5.02 31.93 9.12
CA LEU A 182 -5.44 31.35 10.41
C LEU A 182 -4.96 29.90 10.60
N THR A 183 -3.65 29.67 10.52
CA THR A 183 -2.93 28.87 11.52
C THR A 183 -1.44 29.18 11.51
N SER A 184 -0.91 29.78 12.58
CA SER A 184 0.52 29.72 12.89
C SER A 184 1.00 28.25 12.89
N ALA A 185 2.32 27.99 12.80
CA ALA A 185 2.84 26.63 12.97
C ALA A 185 2.35 25.95 14.27
N GLU A 186 1.98 26.75 15.28
CA GLU A 186 1.27 26.33 16.50
C GLU A 186 -0.16 25.84 16.21
N GLU A 187 -0.99 26.60 15.50
CA GLU A 187 -2.37 26.19 15.20
C GLU A 187 -2.42 25.00 14.20
N ALA A 188 -1.45 24.86 13.28
CA ALA A 188 -1.31 23.68 12.40
C ALA A 188 -0.85 22.43 13.17
N SER A 189 -0.20 22.62 14.33
CA SER A 189 0.17 21.53 15.25
C SER A 189 -0.96 21.13 16.21
N GLN A 190 -2.03 21.94 16.31
CA GLN A 190 -3.17 21.74 17.20
C GLN A 190 -4.44 21.25 16.47
N GLN A 191 -4.39 21.08 15.15
CA GLN A 191 -5.56 20.72 14.35
C GLN A 191 -5.91 19.23 14.52
N LYS A 192 -6.68 18.94 15.58
CA LYS A 192 -7.41 17.67 15.76
C LYS A 192 -8.10 17.26 14.46
N GLY A 193 -8.06 15.96 14.15
CA GLY A 193 -8.49 15.32 12.89
C GLY A 193 -9.49 16.13 12.08
N SER A 194 -9.01 16.74 10.99
CA SER A 194 -9.84 17.52 10.09
C SER A 194 -11.01 16.65 9.57
N LEU A 195 -12.22 17.22 9.49
CA LEU A 195 -13.38 16.59 8.84
C LEU A 195 -13.01 15.97 7.48
N LEU A 196 -12.04 16.57 6.79
CA LEU A 196 -11.51 16.11 5.51
C LEU A 196 -10.74 14.78 5.62
N ALA A 197 -9.93 14.61 6.66
CA ALA A 197 -9.23 13.37 6.93
C ALA A 197 -10.24 12.24 7.18
N THR A 198 -11.27 12.52 7.99
CA THR A 198 -12.38 11.58 8.23
C THR A 198 -13.07 11.19 6.92
N ILE A 199 -13.46 12.15 6.08
CA ILE A 199 -14.09 11.88 4.77
C ILE A 199 -13.19 11.01 3.89
N TYR A 200 -11.89 11.30 3.85
CA TYR A 200 -10.94 10.53 3.07
C TYR A 200 -10.85 9.07 3.57
N VAL A 201 -10.68 8.86 4.88
CA VAL A 201 -10.61 7.51 5.46
C VAL A 201 -11.87 6.71 5.11
N PHE A 202 -13.07 7.27 5.33
CA PHE A 202 -14.32 6.59 4.99
C PHE A 202 -14.44 6.30 3.49
N SER A 203 -14.08 7.24 2.64
CA SER A 203 -14.13 7.06 1.17
C SER A 203 -13.17 5.97 0.70
N PHE A 204 -11.99 5.90 1.31
CA PHE A 204 -10.99 4.89 0.99
C PHE A 204 -11.44 3.49 1.44
N HIS A 205 -11.98 3.34 2.65
CA HIS A 205 -12.58 2.07 3.09
C HIS A 205 -13.75 1.65 2.19
N ALA A 206 -14.63 2.59 1.81
CA ALA A 206 -15.74 2.30 0.90
C ALA A 206 -15.26 1.82 -0.48
N LEU A 207 -14.19 2.41 -1.01
CA LEU A 207 -13.56 1.98 -2.25
C LEU A 207 -13.01 0.55 -2.14
N CYS A 208 -12.26 0.25 -1.07
CA CYS A 208 -11.72 -1.09 -0.83
C CYS A 208 -12.83 -2.14 -0.67
N ALA A 209 -13.89 -1.81 0.06
CA ALA A 209 -15.07 -2.66 0.22
C ALA A 209 -15.75 -2.93 -1.13
N ALA A 210 -15.99 -1.89 -1.92
CA ALA A 210 -16.64 -2.00 -3.23
C ALA A 210 -15.81 -2.86 -4.19
N LEU A 211 -14.50 -2.66 -4.26
CA LEU A 211 -13.60 -3.47 -5.08
C LEU A 211 -13.59 -4.93 -4.64
N SER A 212 -13.56 -5.19 -3.34
CA SER A 212 -13.58 -6.54 -2.79
C SER A 212 -14.89 -7.28 -3.10
N VAL A 213 -16.03 -6.64 -2.86
CA VAL A 213 -17.36 -7.19 -3.17
C VAL A 213 -17.54 -7.40 -4.67
N TRP A 214 -17.08 -6.46 -5.50
CA TRP A 214 -17.13 -6.60 -6.95
C TRP A 214 -16.26 -7.76 -7.44
N ALA A 215 -15.04 -7.88 -6.94
CA ALA A 215 -14.13 -8.96 -7.30
C ALA A 215 -14.70 -10.33 -6.89
N MET A 216 -15.30 -10.42 -5.70
CA MET A 216 -16.02 -11.61 -5.25
C MET A 216 -17.20 -11.94 -6.18
N ALA A 217 -18.06 -10.95 -6.48
CA ALA A 217 -19.27 -11.15 -7.28
C ALA A 217 -18.98 -11.57 -8.74
N THR A 218 -17.83 -11.17 -9.26
CA THR A 218 -17.40 -11.45 -10.64
C THR A 218 -16.45 -12.64 -10.75
N GLU A 219 -16.22 -13.38 -9.66
CA GLU A 219 -15.29 -14.52 -9.58
C GLU A 219 -13.82 -14.14 -9.86
N HIS A 220 -13.44 -12.90 -9.57
CA HIS A 220 -12.07 -12.40 -9.59
C HIS A 220 -11.43 -12.30 -8.18
N LEU A 221 -12.06 -12.94 -7.20
CA LEU A 221 -11.54 -13.20 -5.86
C LEU A 221 -12.00 -14.60 -5.44
N THR A 222 -11.07 -15.54 -5.26
CA THR A 222 -11.39 -16.95 -4.97
C THR A 222 -10.62 -17.50 -3.78
N LEU A 223 -11.16 -18.55 -3.14
CA LEU A 223 -10.53 -19.24 -2.01
C LEU A 223 -9.16 -19.84 -2.36
N GLN A 224 -8.98 -20.34 -3.59
CA GLN A 224 -7.77 -21.06 -3.99
C GLN A 224 -6.63 -20.10 -4.34
N SER A 225 -6.95 -19.02 -5.06
CA SER A 225 -5.93 -18.17 -5.70
C SER A 225 -5.93 -16.73 -5.21
N GLY A 226 -6.87 -16.36 -4.33
CA GLY A 226 -7.01 -15.00 -3.84
C GLY A 226 -7.49 -14.05 -4.95
N LEU A 227 -7.02 -12.80 -4.89
CA LEU A 227 -7.34 -11.78 -5.88
C LEU A 227 -6.50 -11.99 -7.15
N CYS A 228 -7.14 -11.81 -8.31
CA CYS A 228 -6.47 -11.89 -9.61
C CYS A 228 -5.30 -10.90 -9.72
N TRP A 229 -4.21 -11.32 -10.37
CA TRP A 229 -2.98 -10.53 -10.49
C TRP A 229 -3.15 -9.22 -11.27
N GLU A 230 -4.04 -9.17 -12.24
CA GLU A 230 -4.38 -7.95 -12.97
C GLU A 230 -5.00 -6.88 -12.06
N LEU A 231 -5.83 -7.31 -11.11
CA LEU A 231 -6.44 -6.40 -10.14
C LEU A 231 -5.42 -5.92 -9.13
N TRP A 232 -4.49 -6.79 -8.71
CA TRP A 232 -3.32 -6.36 -7.93
C TRP A 232 -2.51 -5.31 -8.67
N LEU A 233 -2.11 -5.58 -9.91
CA LEU A 233 -1.36 -4.63 -10.72
C LEU A 233 -2.13 -3.31 -10.91
N GLY A 234 -3.43 -3.38 -11.19
CA GLY A 234 -4.29 -2.21 -11.34
C GLY A 234 -4.36 -1.36 -10.07
N TRP A 235 -4.50 -2.01 -8.91
CA TRP A 235 -4.50 -1.31 -7.63
C TRP A 235 -3.14 -0.68 -7.32
N PHE A 236 -2.04 -1.42 -7.49
CA PHE A 236 -0.67 -0.92 -7.26
C PHE A 236 -0.35 0.28 -8.16
N THR A 237 -0.66 0.18 -9.45
CA THR A 237 -0.43 1.26 -10.42
C THR A 237 -1.26 2.50 -10.08
N ALA A 238 -2.53 2.34 -9.71
CA ALA A 238 -3.39 3.45 -9.29
C ALA A 238 -2.84 4.15 -8.04
N MET A 239 -2.47 3.38 -7.00
CA MET A 239 -1.91 3.95 -5.77
C MET A 239 -0.59 4.69 -5.99
N LEU A 240 0.32 4.11 -6.78
CA LEU A 240 1.59 4.75 -7.12
C LEU A 240 1.40 6.01 -7.97
N ALA A 241 0.48 5.99 -8.93
CA ALA A 241 0.14 7.16 -9.73
C ALA A 241 -0.42 8.29 -8.86
N MET A 242 -1.32 7.97 -7.93
CA MET A 242 -1.87 8.96 -6.99
C MET A 242 -0.80 9.54 -6.06
N ALA A 243 0.09 8.72 -5.52
CA ALA A 243 1.20 9.20 -4.71
C ALA A 243 2.17 10.08 -5.51
N LEU A 244 2.42 9.75 -6.79
CA LEU A 244 3.25 10.55 -7.68
C LEU A 244 2.60 11.92 -7.98
N ILE A 245 1.29 11.96 -8.23
CA ILE A 245 0.54 13.21 -8.44
C ILE A 245 0.64 14.11 -7.19
N GLN A 246 0.47 13.53 -6.00
CA GLN A 246 0.69 14.26 -4.74
C GLN A 246 2.12 14.80 -4.66
N GLY A 247 3.11 13.98 -5.03
CA GLY A 247 4.52 14.35 -5.00
C GLY A 247 4.84 15.53 -5.89
N ILE A 248 4.35 15.51 -7.14
CA ILE A 248 4.51 16.61 -8.11
C ILE A 248 3.90 17.89 -7.56
N TYR A 249 2.67 17.81 -7.06
CA TYR A 249 1.99 18.98 -6.53
C TYR A 249 2.69 19.60 -5.32
N PHE A 250 2.99 18.79 -4.30
CA PHE A 250 3.60 19.33 -3.09
C PHE A 250 5.02 19.81 -3.35
N ALA A 251 5.77 19.16 -4.24
CA ALA A 251 7.08 19.65 -4.69
C ALA A 251 6.99 21.04 -5.33
N ALA A 252 5.92 21.32 -6.08
CA ALA A 252 5.68 22.61 -6.73
C ALA A 252 5.22 23.71 -5.76
N ARG A 253 4.58 23.36 -4.64
CA ARG A 253 4.01 24.33 -3.69
C ARG A 253 4.78 24.49 -2.37
N LEU A 254 5.73 23.60 -2.09
CA LEU A 254 6.62 23.73 -0.94
C LEU A 254 7.41 25.06 -1.01
N PRO A 255 7.45 25.85 0.07
CA PRO A 255 8.23 27.10 0.12
C PRO A 255 9.71 26.89 -0.27
N SER A 256 10.35 27.93 -0.82
CA SER A 256 11.73 27.86 -1.32
C SER A 256 12.79 27.66 -0.22
N ASN A 257 12.47 28.08 1.01
CA ASN A 257 13.29 27.88 2.20
C ASN A 257 13.20 26.45 2.76
N VAL A 258 12.15 25.69 2.42
CA VAL A 258 11.95 24.31 2.90
C VAL A 258 12.65 23.31 1.99
N GLN A 259 13.32 22.32 2.58
CA GLN A 259 13.95 21.23 1.85
C GLN A 259 12.89 20.22 1.39
N VAL A 260 12.93 19.81 0.13
CA VAL A 260 12.03 18.76 -0.38
C VAL A 260 12.38 17.43 0.29
N PRO A 261 11.40 16.73 0.90
CA PRO A 261 11.60 15.42 1.51
C PRO A 261 11.91 14.34 0.45
N ASN A 262 12.35 13.16 0.88
CA ASN A 262 12.55 12.04 -0.04
C ASN A 262 11.23 11.49 -0.60
N MET A 263 10.78 12.04 -1.73
CA MET A 263 9.52 11.66 -2.38
C MET A 263 9.54 10.23 -2.91
N GLY A 264 10.71 9.70 -3.30
CA GLY A 264 10.86 8.33 -3.80
C GLY A 264 10.38 7.30 -2.78
N VAL A 265 10.89 7.39 -1.54
CA VAL A 265 10.47 6.52 -0.44
C VAL A 265 9.01 6.73 -0.10
N CYS A 266 8.53 7.98 -0.05
CA CYS A 266 7.14 8.29 0.30
C CYS A 266 6.14 7.73 -0.71
N ILE A 267 6.47 7.76 -2.01
CA ILE A 267 5.62 7.25 -3.09
C ILE A 267 5.49 5.73 -2.99
N VAL A 268 6.61 5.01 -2.84
CA VAL A 268 6.56 3.54 -2.77
C VAL A 268 5.96 3.04 -1.46
N THR A 269 6.09 3.81 -0.37
CA THR A 269 5.49 3.49 0.94
C THR A 269 3.99 3.22 0.83
N SER A 270 3.27 3.86 -0.09
CA SER A 270 1.83 3.65 -0.31
C SER A 270 1.44 2.24 -0.77
N VAL A 271 2.38 1.38 -1.18
CA VAL A 271 2.07 0.03 -1.70
C VAL A 271 2.94 -1.09 -1.11
N LEU A 272 3.83 -0.79 -0.16
CA LEU A 272 4.74 -1.78 0.41
C LEU A 272 4.05 -2.64 1.49
N PRO A 273 4.10 -3.99 1.45
CA PRO A 273 3.34 -4.88 2.34
C PRO A 273 3.50 -4.69 3.85
N ILE A 274 4.63 -4.16 4.32
CA ILE A 274 4.90 -3.94 5.75
C ILE A 274 4.60 -2.49 6.17
N LEU A 275 4.66 -1.57 5.20
CA LEU A 275 4.70 -0.13 5.45
C LEU A 275 3.41 0.60 5.07
N SER A 276 2.63 0.01 4.16
CA SER A 276 1.49 0.67 3.55
C SER A 276 0.23 0.44 4.37
N GLU A 277 -0.23 1.48 5.07
CA GLU A 277 -1.60 1.48 5.60
C GLU A 277 -2.65 1.31 4.48
N PRO A 278 -2.51 1.92 3.28
CA PRO A 278 -3.46 1.69 2.19
C PRO A 278 -3.59 0.21 1.76
N LEU A 279 -2.46 -0.49 1.67
CA LEU A 279 -2.43 -1.91 1.33
C LEU A 279 -2.99 -2.75 2.47
N ASP A 280 -2.68 -2.38 3.72
CA ASP A 280 -3.21 -3.04 4.91
C ASP A 280 -4.75 -2.96 4.95
N THR A 281 -5.31 -1.76 4.74
CA THR A 281 -6.76 -1.58 4.63
C THR A 281 -7.34 -2.40 3.47
N PHE A 282 -6.67 -2.43 2.31
CA PHE A 282 -7.18 -3.18 1.15
C PHE A 282 -7.17 -4.70 1.39
N LYS A 283 -6.09 -5.26 1.96
CA LYS A 283 -6.03 -6.72 2.25
C LYS A 283 -7.13 -7.15 3.22
N ASP A 284 -7.49 -6.33 4.19
CA ASP A 284 -8.49 -6.70 5.19
C ASP A 284 -9.90 -6.66 4.59
N TRP A 285 -10.16 -5.73 3.67
CA TRP A 285 -11.36 -5.78 2.84
C TRP A 285 -11.38 -6.97 1.88
N LEU A 286 -10.24 -7.37 1.30
CA LEU A 286 -10.16 -8.59 0.48
C LEU A 286 -10.51 -9.83 1.31
N PHE A 287 -10.10 -9.90 2.57
CA PHE A 287 -10.52 -10.98 3.46
C PHE A 287 -12.05 -11.01 3.67
N VAL A 288 -12.69 -9.85 3.89
CA VAL A 288 -14.16 -9.77 4.00
C VAL A 288 -14.84 -10.33 2.74
N GLY A 289 -14.38 -9.94 1.55
CA GLY A 289 -14.90 -10.46 0.27
C GLY A 289 -14.67 -11.96 0.11
N LEU A 290 -13.51 -12.46 0.54
CA LEU A 290 -13.17 -13.88 0.50
C LEU A 290 -14.05 -14.70 1.46
N ALA A 291 -14.33 -14.18 2.65
CA ALA A 291 -15.20 -14.83 3.61
C ALA A 291 -16.65 -14.94 3.09
N LEU A 292 -17.14 -13.88 2.44
CA LEU A 292 -18.43 -13.88 1.74
C LEU A 292 -18.46 -14.83 0.54
N SER A 293 -17.32 -15.03 -0.15
CA SER A 293 -17.23 -15.94 -1.31
C SER A 293 -17.48 -17.40 -0.95
N THR A 294 -17.35 -17.79 0.33
CA THR A 294 -17.66 -19.15 0.78
C THR A 294 -19.13 -19.52 0.62
N ARG A 295 -20.03 -18.52 0.58
CA ARG A 295 -21.50 -18.69 0.54
C ARG A 295 -22.04 -19.59 1.67
N THR A 296 -21.39 -19.56 2.83
CA THR A 296 -21.81 -20.32 4.02
C THR A 296 -22.11 -19.37 5.18
N LEU A 297 -22.95 -19.81 6.13
CA LEU A 297 -23.26 -19.02 7.32
C LEU A 297 -22.00 -18.68 8.14
N PRO A 298 -21.06 -19.61 8.42
CA PRO A 298 -19.86 -19.25 9.18
C PRO A 298 -18.99 -18.23 8.44
N GLY A 299 -18.83 -18.35 7.12
CA GLY A 299 -18.10 -17.35 6.33
C GLY A 299 -18.76 -15.96 6.36
N ALA A 300 -20.09 -15.88 6.32
CA ALA A 300 -20.81 -14.62 6.47
C ALA A 300 -20.63 -14.00 7.87
N LEU A 301 -20.64 -14.82 8.93
CA LEU A 301 -20.36 -14.37 10.30
C LEU A 301 -18.93 -13.86 10.43
N MET A 302 -17.95 -14.53 9.82
CA MET A 302 -16.56 -14.09 9.83
C MET A 302 -16.37 -12.77 9.07
N ALA A 303 -17.05 -12.59 7.93
CA ALA A 303 -17.07 -11.32 7.21
C ALA A 303 -17.64 -10.19 8.09
N LEU A 304 -18.74 -10.46 8.81
CA LEU A 304 -19.33 -9.49 9.75
C LEU A 304 -18.36 -9.11 10.88
N VAL A 305 -17.67 -10.09 11.47
CA VAL A 305 -16.64 -9.83 12.50
C VAL A 305 -15.49 -9.01 11.90
N GLY A 306 -15.02 -9.35 10.69
CA GLY A 306 -13.98 -8.59 9.99
C GLY A 306 -14.35 -7.12 9.76
N VAL A 307 -15.59 -6.86 9.31
CA VAL A 307 -16.12 -5.49 9.18
C VAL A 307 -16.21 -4.80 10.54
N GLY A 308 -16.65 -5.51 11.59
CA GLY A 308 -16.71 -5.00 12.95
C GLY A 308 -15.34 -4.57 13.49
N ILE A 309 -14.29 -5.36 13.25
CA ILE A 309 -12.91 -5.03 13.62
C ILE A 309 -12.47 -3.73 12.93
N LEU A 310 -12.67 -3.64 11.60
CA LEU A 310 -12.31 -2.44 10.83
C LEU A 310 -13.07 -1.19 11.31
N GLY A 311 -14.35 -1.33 11.66
CA GLY A 311 -15.17 -0.24 12.17
C GLY A 311 -14.72 0.25 13.56
N ILE A 312 -14.47 -0.68 14.49
CA ILE A 312 -14.04 -0.36 15.85
C ILE A 312 -12.63 0.23 15.86
N SER A 313 -11.69 -0.41 15.16
CA SER A 313 -10.32 0.11 15.06
C SER A 313 -10.28 1.45 14.34
N GLY A 314 -10.98 1.59 13.21
CA GLY A 314 -11.07 2.86 12.49
C GLY A 314 -11.65 4.00 13.34
N ALA A 315 -12.71 3.72 14.11
CA ALA A 315 -13.27 4.70 15.05
C ALA A 315 -12.29 5.07 16.18
N TYR A 316 -11.60 4.09 16.76
CA TYR A 316 -10.57 4.31 17.76
C TYR A 316 -9.43 5.19 17.21
N MET A 317 -8.94 4.86 16.02
CA MET A 317 -7.85 5.58 15.37
C MET A 317 -8.26 7.02 15.00
N LEU A 318 -9.48 7.23 14.50
CA LEU A 318 -10.00 8.58 14.26
C LEU A 318 -10.16 9.40 15.53
N GLN A 319 -10.45 8.77 16.67
CA GLN A 319 -10.65 9.46 17.94
C GLN A 319 -9.34 9.81 18.65
N PHE A 320 -8.36 8.90 18.62
CA PHE A 320 -7.15 9.00 19.45
C PHE A 320 -5.85 9.21 18.65
N HIS A 321 -5.84 8.89 17.35
CA HIS A 321 -4.64 8.87 16.49
C HIS A 321 -4.91 9.38 15.06
N SER A 322 -5.76 10.40 14.92
CA SER A 322 -6.27 10.84 13.62
C SER A 322 -5.16 11.36 12.69
N GLU A 323 -4.16 12.05 13.25
CA GLU A 323 -3.05 12.61 12.47
C GLU A 323 -2.15 11.52 11.93
N GLU A 324 -1.80 10.54 12.76
CA GLU A 324 -0.97 9.41 12.36
C GLU A 324 -1.69 8.49 11.36
N LEU A 325 -3.00 8.28 11.53
CA LEU A 325 -3.83 7.55 10.58
C LEU A 325 -3.83 8.21 9.21
N GLU A 326 -4.07 9.52 9.15
CA GLU A 326 -4.01 10.28 7.90
C GLU A 326 -2.61 10.24 7.29
N ALA A 327 -1.57 10.40 8.13
CA ALA A 327 -0.18 10.37 7.69
C ALA A 327 0.24 9.01 7.11
N GLY A 328 -0.30 7.91 7.64
CA GLY A 328 -0.07 6.57 7.14
C GLY A 328 -0.77 6.30 5.80
N LEU A 329 -1.99 6.81 5.62
CA LEU A 329 -2.74 6.68 4.38
C LEU A 329 -2.25 7.62 3.26
N LEU A 330 -1.68 8.77 3.62
CA LEU A 330 -1.17 9.79 2.70
C LEU A 330 0.32 10.11 3.00
N PRO A 331 1.25 9.16 2.76
CA PRO A 331 2.65 9.29 3.17
C PRO A 331 3.37 10.46 2.50
N VAL A 332 3.01 10.79 1.25
CA VAL A 332 3.57 11.93 0.52
C VAL A 332 3.15 13.24 1.16
N ARG A 333 1.86 13.44 1.43
CA ARG A 333 1.37 14.63 2.16
C ARG A 333 2.06 14.77 3.51
N ALA A 334 2.12 13.68 4.27
CA ALA A 334 2.72 13.67 5.61
C ALA A 334 4.20 14.09 5.61
N ALA A 335 4.97 13.61 4.63
CA ALA A 335 6.38 13.99 4.50
C ALA A 335 6.55 15.47 4.16
N ASN A 336 5.69 16.00 3.28
CA ASN A 336 5.73 17.42 2.91
C ASN A 336 5.29 18.32 4.06
N LEU A 337 4.28 17.92 4.83
CA LEU A 337 3.84 18.65 6.02
C LEU A 337 4.94 18.67 7.10
N ARG A 338 5.59 17.54 7.38
CA ARG A 338 6.74 17.48 8.31
C ARG A 338 7.87 18.40 7.86
N ALA A 339 8.22 18.36 6.58
CA ALA A 339 9.26 19.22 6.02
C ALA A 339 8.89 20.71 6.17
N TRP A 340 7.64 21.08 5.91
CA TRP A 340 7.15 22.44 6.09
C TRP A 340 7.21 22.91 7.54
N LEU A 341 6.86 22.04 8.49
CA LEU A 341 6.94 22.30 9.93
C LEU A 341 8.37 22.22 10.49
N GLY A 342 9.39 21.94 9.68
CA GLY A 342 10.77 21.76 10.13
C GLY A 342 10.98 20.55 11.04
N ARG A 343 10.07 19.57 11.01
CA ARG A 343 10.19 18.33 11.79
C ARG A 343 11.18 17.36 11.11
N PRO A 344 12.00 16.63 11.86
CA PRO A 344 12.95 15.67 11.30
C PRO A 344 12.23 14.54 10.56
N GLU A 345 12.92 13.93 9.58
CA GLU A 345 12.42 12.71 8.94
C GLU A 345 12.38 11.57 9.96
N GLU A 346 11.22 10.91 10.07
CA GLU A 346 11.09 9.72 10.89
C GLU A 346 11.77 8.53 10.23
N SER A 347 12.56 7.80 11.04
CA SER A 347 13.13 6.52 10.63
C SER A 347 12.04 5.48 10.33
N PHE A 348 12.40 4.45 9.57
CA PHE A 348 11.52 3.30 9.34
C PHE A 348 11.06 2.67 10.66
N LEU A 349 12.00 2.48 11.59
CA LEU A 349 11.75 1.82 12.86
C LEU A 349 10.82 2.64 13.76
N SER A 350 11.05 3.95 13.86
CA SER A 350 10.18 4.84 14.65
C SER A 350 8.73 4.85 14.16
N LYS A 351 8.49 4.72 12.85
CA LYS A 351 7.13 4.59 12.30
C LYS A 351 6.46 3.29 12.74
N GLN A 352 7.17 2.17 12.62
CA GLN A 352 6.67 0.84 12.96
C GLN A 352 6.44 0.64 14.47
N THR A 353 7.04 1.48 15.30
CA THR A 353 6.90 1.43 16.77
C THR A 353 6.13 2.60 17.36
N SER A 354 5.47 3.41 16.52
CA SER A 354 4.67 4.56 16.96
C SER A 354 3.46 4.14 17.82
N PRO A 355 2.93 5.01 18.72
CA PRO A 355 1.70 4.74 19.46
C PRO A 355 0.52 4.34 18.57
N ALA A 356 0.32 5.05 17.47
CA ALA A 356 -0.67 4.72 16.46
C ALA A 356 -0.47 3.31 15.89
N LYS A 357 0.77 2.90 15.57
CA LYS A 357 1.00 1.55 15.04
C LYS A 357 0.76 0.45 16.07
N LEU A 358 1.04 0.69 17.36
CA LEU A 358 0.67 -0.24 18.43
C LEU A 358 -0.85 -0.33 18.59
N ALA A 359 -1.56 0.79 18.50
CA ALA A 359 -3.02 0.80 18.53
C ALA A 359 -3.61 -0.02 17.38
N ILE A 360 -3.16 0.19 16.14
CA ILE A 360 -3.55 -0.63 14.98
C ILE A 360 -3.20 -2.10 15.22
N ALA A 361 -1.99 -2.38 15.73
CA ALA A 361 -1.55 -3.74 15.98
C ALA A 361 -2.49 -4.50 16.92
N LEU A 362 -2.95 -3.84 17.99
CA LEU A 362 -3.82 -4.42 19.01
C LEU A 362 -5.30 -4.47 18.60
N THR A 363 -5.78 -3.43 17.92
CA THR A 363 -7.21 -3.26 17.62
C THR A 363 -7.62 -3.81 16.27
N GLU A 364 -6.68 -3.96 15.33
CA GLU A 364 -6.95 -4.41 13.95
C GLU A 364 -6.07 -5.59 13.54
N ASP A 365 -4.73 -5.43 13.46
CA ASP A 365 -3.85 -6.45 12.86
C ASP A 365 -3.94 -7.80 13.61
N LEU A 366 -3.89 -7.78 14.94
CA LEU A 366 -3.96 -8.99 15.76
C LEU A 366 -5.32 -9.72 15.65
N PRO A 367 -6.47 -9.06 15.89
CA PRO A 367 -7.76 -9.73 15.74
C PRO A 367 -8.06 -10.15 14.29
N GLN A 368 -7.65 -9.37 13.28
CA GLN A 368 -7.74 -9.78 11.87
C GLN A 368 -6.88 -11.00 11.57
N ALA A 369 -5.62 -11.03 12.02
CA ALA A 369 -4.73 -12.17 11.81
C ALA A 369 -5.28 -13.44 12.48
N ALA A 370 -5.84 -13.32 13.69
CA ALA A 370 -6.48 -14.44 14.39
C ALA A 370 -7.71 -14.94 13.62
N LEU A 371 -8.58 -14.03 13.17
CA LEU A 371 -9.78 -14.35 12.40
C LEU A 371 -9.44 -15.01 11.06
N GLN A 372 -8.43 -14.50 10.34
CA GLN A 372 -7.94 -15.07 9.08
C GLN A 372 -7.27 -16.43 9.29
N THR A 373 -6.56 -16.64 10.39
CA THR A 373 -5.99 -17.95 10.75
C THR A 373 -7.09 -18.97 11.00
N PHE A 374 -8.12 -18.59 11.74
CA PHE A 374 -9.30 -19.44 11.95
C PHE A 374 -10.03 -19.73 10.63
N PHE A 375 -10.10 -18.75 9.73
CA PHE A 375 -10.70 -18.94 8.41
C PHE A 375 -9.94 -19.99 7.59
N LEU A 376 -8.61 -19.91 7.60
CA LEU A 376 -7.74 -20.84 6.91
C LEU A 376 -7.92 -22.27 7.45
N PHE A 377 -8.08 -22.43 8.76
CA PHE A 377 -8.37 -23.72 9.38
C PHE A 377 -9.70 -24.33 8.90
N LEU A 378 -10.74 -23.52 8.72
CA LEU A 378 -12.06 -24.00 8.31
C LEU A 378 -12.18 -24.24 6.80
N TYR A 379 -11.56 -23.39 5.97
CA TYR A 379 -11.81 -23.34 4.52
C TYR A 379 -10.58 -23.64 3.64
N GLY A 380 -9.42 -23.90 4.23
CA GLY A 380 -8.18 -24.23 3.51
C GLY A 380 -7.37 -23.05 3.00
N GLY A 381 -7.95 -21.83 2.94
CA GLY A 381 -7.27 -20.56 2.63
C GLY A 381 -6.55 -20.51 1.26
N SER A 382 -5.94 -19.35 0.96
CA SER A 382 -5.05 -19.16 -0.19
C SER A 382 -3.63 -18.84 0.25
N ASN A 383 -2.64 -19.05 -0.65
CA ASN A 383 -1.26 -18.62 -0.41
C ASN A 383 -1.15 -17.12 -0.09
N THR A 384 -1.97 -16.29 -0.72
CA THR A 384 -2.05 -14.85 -0.47
C THR A 384 -2.48 -14.55 0.96
N GLN A 385 -3.48 -15.28 1.46
CA GLN A 385 -3.98 -15.11 2.82
C GLN A 385 -2.94 -15.54 3.87
N SER A 386 -2.25 -16.67 3.64
CA SER A 386 -1.13 -17.09 4.48
C SER A 386 -0.02 -16.05 4.53
N ALA A 387 0.31 -15.43 3.39
CA ALA A 387 1.31 -14.37 3.33
C ALA A 387 0.88 -13.14 4.14
N PHE A 388 -0.38 -12.72 4.06
CA PHE A 388 -0.91 -11.59 4.84
C PHE A 388 -0.92 -11.85 6.34
N ILE A 389 -1.28 -13.06 6.78
CA ILE A 389 -1.17 -13.45 8.18
C ILE A 389 0.30 -13.36 8.64
N GLY A 390 1.24 -13.90 7.85
CA GLY A 390 2.67 -13.83 8.16
C GLY A 390 3.19 -12.39 8.28
N ILE A 391 2.78 -11.51 7.36
CA ILE A 391 3.14 -10.09 7.38
C ILE A 391 2.55 -9.39 8.61
N ALA A 392 1.28 -9.63 8.94
CA ALA A 392 0.63 -9.04 10.12
C ALA A 392 1.34 -9.48 11.40
N VAL A 393 1.64 -10.77 11.55
CA VAL A 393 2.39 -11.31 12.70
C VAL A 393 3.79 -10.69 12.78
N LEU A 394 4.48 -10.54 11.65
CA LEU A 394 5.80 -9.92 11.62
C LEU A 394 5.74 -8.44 12.04
N LYS A 395 4.76 -7.67 11.56
CA LYS A 395 4.54 -6.27 11.96
C LYS A 395 4.29 -6.15 13.46
N ILE A 396 3.40 -6.98 14.00
CA ILE A 396 3.09 -7.03 15.44
C ILE A 396 4.38 -7.34 16.21
N LEU A 397 5.12 -8.38 15.82
CA LEU A 397 6.36 -8.77 16.49
C LEU A 397 7.40 -7.63 16.48
N VAL A 398 7.63 -6.99 15.34
CA VAL A 398 8.54 -5.85 15.19
C VAL A 398 8.09 -4.69 16.10
N CYS A 399 6.80 -4.37 16.10
CA CYS A 399 6.24 -3.31 16.94
C CYS A 399 6.50 -3.58 18.43
N PHE A 400 6.15 -4.78 18.91
CA PHE A 400 6.27 -5.14 20.33
C PHE A 400 7.72 -5.29 20.80
N THR A 401 8.60 -5.85 19.97
CA THR A 401 9.99 -6.15 20.38
C THR A 401 10.91 -4.94 20.32
N LEU A 402 10.75 -4.07 19.31
CA LEU A 402 11.68 -2.96 19.10
C LEU A 402 11.27 -1.65 19.78
N ARG A 403 9.98 -1.48 20.09
CA ARG A 403 9.44 -0.21 20.60
C ARG A 403 10.16 0.30 21.84
N ALA A 404 10.37 -0.55 22.85
CA ALA A 404 11.10 -0.17 24.05
C ALA A 404 12.50 0.35 23.75
N THR A 405 13.28 -0.40 22.97
CA THR A 405 14.66 -0.02 22.61
C THR A 405 14.74 1.29 21.83
N LEU A 406 13.74 1.58 20.99
CA LEU A 406 13.69 2.83 20.24
C LEU A 406 13.32 4.00 21.15
N MET A 407 12.37 3.80 22.07
CA MET A 407 12.01 4.81 23.06
C MET A 407 13.20 5.15 23.99
N GLU A 408 14.00 4.17 24.39
CA GLU A 408 15.25 4.41 25.14
C GLU A 408 16.24 5.24 24.33
N ARG A 409 16.42 4.94 23.03
CA ARG A 409 17.28 5.71 22.14
C ARG A 409 16.80 7.15 21.93
N GLU A 410 15.49 7.37 21.99
CA GLU A 410 14.87 8.70 21.96
C GLU A 410 14.98 9.45 23.31
N GLY A 411 15.52 8.81 24.37
CA GLY A 411 15.62 9.38 25.71
C GLY A 411 14.31 9.34 26.50
N ARG A 412 13.29 8.62 26.01
CA ARG A 412 11.96 8.50 26.61
C ARG A 412 11.88 7.28 27.53
N PHE A 413 12.69 7.28 28.59
CA PHE A 413 12.87 6.11 29.45
C PHE A 413 11.58 5.62 30.12
N GLY A 414 10.71 6.52 30.60
CA GLY A 414 9.43 6.14 31.20
C GLY A 414 8.52 5.38 30.22
N ASP A 415 8.37 5.90 29.00
CA ASP A 415 7.59 5.24 27.94
C ASP A 415 8.21 3.90 27.53
N ALA A 416 9.54 3.82 27.54
CA ALA A 416 10.27 2.60 27.24
C ALA A 416 10.01 1.50 28.28
N TYR A 417 10.06 1.84 29.56
CA TYR A 417 9.78 0.89 30.64
C TYR A 417 8.32 0.41 30.60
N GLU A 418 7.37 1.30 30.30
CA GLU A 418 5.97 0.89 30.07
C GLU A 418 5.83 -0.04 28.85
N ALA A 419 6.57 0.21 27.77
CA ALA A 419 6.58 -0.69 26.61
C ALA A 419 7.20 -2.07 26.94
N GLN A 420 8.28 -2.11 27.72
CA GLN A 420 8.88 -3.37 28.21
C GLN A 420 7.91 -4.12 29.11
N LEU A 421 7.24 -3.41 30.02
CA LEU A 421 6.25 -3.98 30.91
C LEU A 421 5.14 -4.67 30.12
N LEU A 422 4.57 -4.00 29.11
CA LEU A 422 3.54 -4.58 28.25
C LEU A 422 4.05 -5.83 27.52
N PHE A 423 5.26 -5.77 26.95
CA PHE A 423 5.88 -6.90 26.26
C PHE A 423 6.07 -8.11 27.18
N TYR A 424 6.65 -7.91 28.37
CA TYR A 424 6.88 -9.00 29.31
C TYR A 424 5.58 -9.54 29.92
N ARG A 425 4.55 -8.71 30.14
CA ARG A 425 3.22 -9.19 30.56
C ARG A 425 2.63 -10.14 29.53
N LEU A 426 2.64 -9.74 28.25
CA LEU A 426 2.13 -10.60 27.17
C LEU A 426 2.95 -11.88 27.03
N LYS A 427 4.29 -11.77 27.01
CA LYS A 427 5.18 -12.93 26.90
C LYS A 427 5.00 -13.90 28.07
N TRP A 428 4.81 -13.39 29.29
CA TRP A 428 4.59 -14.20 30.48
C TRP A 428 3.24 -14.92 30.43
N GLN A 429 2.16 -14.24 30.01
CA GLN A 429 0.84 -14.85 29.84
C GLN A 429 0.90 -16.01 28.83
N VAL A 430 1.48 -15.76 27.65
CA VAL A 430 1.62 -16.77 26.60
C VAL A 430 2.52 -17.93 27.06
N GLY A 431 3.67 -17.63 27.66
CA GLY A 431 4.58 -18.65 28.20
C GLY A 431 3.95 -19.50 29.29
N SER A 432 3.17 -18.89 30.18
CA SER A 432 2.45 -19.62 31.24
C SER A 432 1.40 -20.59 30.68
N MET A 433 0.73 -20.21 29.58
CA MET A 433 -0.26 -21.07 28.93
C MET A 433 0.39 -22.21 28.12
N LEU A 434 1.47 -21.91 27.38
CA LEU A 434 2.08 -22.86 26.44
C LEU A 434 3.14 -23.76 27.07
N LEU A 435 3.97 -23.22 27.96
CA LEU A 435 5.11 -23.91 28.56
C LEU A 435 4.86 -24.26 30.04
N GLY A 436 3.90 -23.60 30.68
CA GLY A 436 3.60 -23.72 32.09
C GLY A 436 4.28 -22.65 32.95
N PRO A 437 3.78 -22.42 34.18
CA PRO A 437 4.25 -21.34 35.06
C PRO A 437 5.66 -21.57 35.62
N THR A 438 6.12 -22.82 35.72
CA THR A 438 7.43 -23.18 36.27
C THR A 438 8.51 -23.38 35.22
N HIS A 439 8.18 -23.23 33.93
CA HIS A 439 9.15 -23.39 32.85
C HIS A 439 10.24 -22.29 32.92
N PRO A 440 11.53 -22.61 32.68
CA PRO A 440 12.62 -21.64 32.79
C PRO A 440 12.38 -20.33 32.03
N GLU A 441 11.92 -20.41 30.77
CA GLU A 441 11.59 -19.21 29.97
C GLU A 441 10.45 -18.37 30.57
N THR A 442 9.46 -19.01 31.18
CA THR A 442 8.34 -18.32 31.83
C THR A 442 8.84 -17.56 33.07
N LEU A 443 9.69 -18.21 33.88
CA LEU A 443 10.29 -17.61 35.08
C LEU A 443 11.26 -16.46 34.74
N ILE A 444 12.08 -16.61 33.69
CA ILE A 444 12.95 -15.53 33.18
C ILE A 444 12.10 -14.33 32.77
N THR A 445 11.01 -14.58 32.05
CA THR A 445 10.10 -13.52 31.61
C THR A 445 9.43 -12.84 32.82
N GLN A 446 9.06 -13.59 33.85
CA GLN A 446 8.52 -13.04 35.10
C GLN A 446 9.55 -12.19 35.86
N GLY A 447 10.81 -12.61 35.90
CA GLY A 447 11.90 -11.82 36.49
C GLY A 447 12.13 -10.49 35.77
N ASN A 448 12.12 -10.51 34.43
CA ASN A 448 12.21 -9.29 33.63
C ASN A 448 10.99 -8.37 33.85
N LEU A 449 9.79 -8.95 33.98
CA LEU A 449 8.57 -8.20 34.31
C LEU A 449 8.71 -7.46 35.65
N ALA A 450 9.24 -8.13 36.68
CA ALA A 450 9.49 -7.53 37.99
C ALA A 450 10.54 -6.41 37.92
N SER A 451 11.58 -6.56 37.09
CA SER A 451 12.56 -5.50 36.85
C SER A 451 11.90 -4.25 36.26
N SER A 452 11.10 -4.40 35.20
CA SER A 452 10.40 -3.27 34.58
C SER A 452 9.41 -2.58 35.53
N LEU A 453 8.74 -3.34 36.42
CA LEU A 453 7.88 -2.76 37.47
C LEU A 453 8.69 -1.94 38.48
N SER A 454 9.85 -2.46 38.90
CA SER A 454 10.75 -1.75 39.80
C SER A 454 11.29 -0.46 39.17
N ASP A 455 11.65 -0.49 37.89
CA ASP A 455 12.13 0.69 37.14
C ASP A 455 11.05 1.77 37.00
N LEU A 456 9.78 1.38 37.00
CA LEU A 456 8.61 2.27 37.03
C LEU A 456 8.21 2.73 38.45
N GLY A 457 8.91 2.28 39.50
CA GLY A 457 8.58 2.58 40.90
C GLY A 457 7.33 1.86 41.42
N ARG A 458 6.83 0.85 40.71
CA ARG A 458 5.62 0.08 41.04
C ARG A 458 5.95 -1.12 41.94
N HIS A 459 6.69 -0.89 43.02
CA HIS A 459 7.27 -1.96 43.87
C HIS A 459 6.27 -2.91 44.53
N ALA A 460 4.99 -2.53 44.63
CA ALA A 460 3.94 -3.34 45.25
C ALA A 460 3.33 -4.37 44.28
N GLU A 461 3.45 -4.13 42.97
CA GLU A 461 3.10 -5.08 41.91
C GLU A 461 4.29 -5.97 41.60
#